data_AF-A0A7W8HPA0-F1
#
_entry.id   AF-A0A7W8HPA0-F1
#
_cell.length_a   1.000
_cell.length_b   1.000
_cell.length_c   1.000
_cell.angle_alpha   90.00
_cell.angle_beta   90.00
_cell.angle_gamma   90.00
#
_symmetry.space_group_name_H-M   'P 1'
#
loop_
_entity.id
_entity.type
_entity.pdbx_description
1 polymer ?
#
loop_
_entity_poly.entity_id
_entity_poly.type
_entity_poly.pdbx_seq_one_letter_code
_entity_poly.pdbx_strand_id
1 'polypeptide(L)'
;MTPVVAPHRTLEQAFLDALEELANDSTGSWWRDVLQHPDLVLAVRRNSINAYHRGASIFRIDWKAGQVIPFTHAKYLVKPAQTYVALERGEFQFDARDLLQQTYLGMETLNDMCRAASRYAGMEKAGLHPMLVGNPDVIDVEIALTRLSSPGDDGDEEVVSSDRTQDRIDAAIAMTDKNGVPTVRFYEAKHFTNSALRASGDNFPDVVRQIADYEKALKAYQAQLSAGYLETAKALIRFNEMRAQAFGDNSVRSLAPVIHQIAETGQAPVVDTLPHLIIYGFDRAQRDDDTWQVHLGKVEKVLSRSRVRAIGNPTRATVFNR
;
A
#
# COMPACT_ATOMS: atom_id res chain seq x y z
N MET A 1 20.05 -28.98 3.60
CA MET A 1 19.04 -28.36 2.71
C MET A 1 18.58 -27.08 3.36
N THR A 2 18.96 -25.93 2.80
CA THR A 2 18.43 -24.63 3.24
C THR A 2 16.95 -24.60 2.87
N PRO A 3 16.02 -24.31 3.79
CA PRO A 3 14.62 -24.20 3.42
C PRO A 3 14.47 -23.11 2.35
N VAL A 4 13.86 -23.47 1.23
CA VAL A 4 13.49 -22.52 0.18
C VAL A 4 12.41 -21.63 0.79
N VAL A 5 12.79 -20.42 1.21
CA VAL A 5 11.84 -19.43 1.70
C VAL A 5 10.93 -19.08 0.53
N ALA A 6 9.63 -19.36 0.66
CA ALA A 6 8.65 -19.02 -0.36
C ALA A 6 8.70 -17.50 -0.66
N PRO A 7 8.66 -17.08 -1.93
CA PRO A 7 8.69 -15.67 -2.28
C PRO A 7 7.53 -14.90 -1.62
N HIS A 8 7.83 -13.75 -1.03
CA HIS A 8 6.88 -12.94 -0.24
C HIS A 8 5.80 -12.21 -1.06
N ARG A 9 5.76 -12.40 -2.38
CA ARG A 9 4.87 -11.69 -3.33
C ARG A 9 4.37 -12.62 -4.43
N THR A 10 3.93 -13.80 -4.04
CA THR A 10 3.45 -14.81 -4.97
C THR A 10 2.12 -15.34 -4.47
N LEU A 11 1.20 -15.54 -5.40
CA LEU A 11 -0.08 -16.19 -5.17
C LEU A 11 -0.04 -17.56 -5.83
N GLU A 12 -0.59 -18.56 -5.16
CA GLU A 12 -0.78 -19.87 -5.77
C GLU A 12 -1.71 -19.76 -6.97
N GLN A 13 -1.47 -20.58 -7.99
CA GLN A 13 -2.30 -20.61 -9.20
C GLN A 13 -3.77 -20.90 -8.87
N ALA A 14 -4.03 -21.88 -8.00
CA ALA A 14 -5.38 -22.22 -7.57
C ALA A 14 -6.09 -21.06 -6.86
N PHE A 15 -5.34 -20.21 -6.15
CA PHE A 15 -5.89 -19.00 -5.54
C PHE A 15 -6.30 -17.98 -6.61
N LEU A 16 -5.45 -17.74 -7.60
CA LEU A 16 -5.79 -16.86 -8.73
C LEU A 16 -7.00 -17.37 -9.52
N ASP A 17 -7.06 -18.68 -9.77
CA ASP A 17 -8.18 -19.31 -10.48
C ASP A 17 -9.50 -19.14 -9.69
N ALA A 18 -9.47 -19.34 -8.37
CA ALA A 18 -10.65 -19.12 -7.53
C ALA A 18 -11.08 -17.64 -7.45
N LEU A 19 -10.14 -16.69 -7.47
CA LEU A 19 -10.46 -15.26 -7.59
C LEU A 19 -11.12 -14.93 -8.92
N GLU A 20 -10.71 -15.59 -10.01
CA GLU A 20 -11.32 -15.43 -11.32
C GLU A 20 -12.76 -15.96 -11.36
N GLU A 21 -13.01 -17.12 -10.73
CA GLU A 21 -14.37 -17.63 -10.54
C GLU A 21 -15.25 -16.63 -9.77
N LEU A 22 -14.75 -16.08 -8.66
CA LEU A 22 -15.46 -15.05 -7.89
C LEU A 22 -15.69 -13.76 -8.70
N ALA A 23 -14.76 -13.40 -9.59
CA ALA A 23 -14.92 -12.23 -10.46
C ALA A 23 -16.01 -12.47 -11.51
N ASN A 24 -16.16 -13.72 -11.99
CA ASN A 24 -17.12 -14.10 -13.02
C ASN A 24 -18.52 -14.47 -12.49
N ASP A 25 -18.68 -14.59 -11.17
CA ASP A 25 -19.98 -14.83 -10.55
C ASP A 25 -20.94 -13.64 -10.74
N SER A 26 -21.99 -13.87 -11.55
CA SER A 26 -23.00 -12.89 -11.89
C SER A 26 -24.01 -12.59 -10.78
N THR A 27 -24.03 -13.41 -9.72
CA THR A 27 -24.89 -13.17 -8.54
C THR A 27 -24.34 -12.08 -7.61
N GLY A 28 -23.10 -11.64 -7.87
CA GLY A 28 -22.42 -10.59 -7.12
C GLY A 28 -21.56 -11.18 -5.99
N SER A 29 -20.27 -10.82 -5.99
CA SER A 29 -19.31 -11.23 -4.96
C SER A 29 -18.60 -10.00 -4.40
N TRP A 30 -18.18 -10.08 -3.13
CA TRP A 30 -17.37 -9.03 -2.49
C TRP A 30 -16.08 -8.74 -3.29
N TRP A 31 -15.55 -9.74 -4.00
CA TRP A 31 -14.36 -9.59 -4.82
C TRP A 31 -14.61 -8.70 -6.05
N ARG A 32 -15.78 -8.82 -6.69
CA ARG A 32 -16.21 -7.91 -7.76
C ARG A 32 -16.23 -6.46 -7.28
N ASP A 33 -16.77 -6.21 -6.08
CA ASP A 33 -16.77 -4.86 -5.50
C ASP A 33 -15.34 -4.35 -5.24
N VAL A 34 -14.45 -5.19 -4.70
CA VAL A 34 -13.03 -4.84 -4.49
C VAL A 34 -12.33 -4.50 -5.82
N LEU A 35 -12.58 -5.28 -6.88
CA LEU A 35 -12.02 -5.03 -8.20
C LEU A 35 -12.53 -3.71 -8.79
N GLN A 36 -13.82 -3.39 -8.62
CA GLN A 36 -14.46 -2.20 -9.18
C GLN A 36 -14.19 -0.92 -8.37
N HIS A 37 -13.97 -1.04 -7.05
CA HIS A 37 -13.90 0.12 -6.16
C HIS A 37 -12.74 1.06 -6.55
N PRO A 38 -12.98 2.34 -6.88
CA PRO A 38 -12.00 3.22 -7.53
C PRO A 38 -10.95 3.82 -6.58
N ASP A 39 -11.00 3.48 -5.29
CA ASP A 39 -10.15 4.05 -4.24
C ASP A 39 -9.36 2.99 -3.46
N LEU A 40 -9.46 1.70 -3.84
CA LEU A 40 -8.64 0.64 -3.24
C LEU A 40 -7.32 0.46 -3.99
N VAL A 41 -6.24 0.19 -3.28
CA VAL A 41 -4.95 -0.24 -3.85
C VAL A 41 -4.70 -1.67 -3.41
N LEU A 42 -4.51 -2.57 -4.38
CA LEU A 42 -4.24 -3.98 -4.11
C LEU A 42 -2.75 -4.22 -4.00
N ALA A 43 -2.35 -5.03 -3.02
CA ALA A 43 -0.97 -5.33 -2.76
C ALA A 43 -0.79 -6.84 -2.55
N VAL A 44 0.08 -7.46 -3.34
CA VAL A 44 0.34 -8.90 -3.27
C VAL A 44 1.34 -9.19 -2.15
N ARG A 45 1.05 -10.20 -1.35
CA ARG A 45 1.86 -10.66 -0.22
C ARG A 45 2.14 -12.15 -0.36
N ARG A 46 2.51 -12.82 0.73
CA ARG A 46 2.82 -14.25 0.77
C ARG A 46 1.53 -15.05 0.72
N ASN A 47 1.11 -15.41 -0.50
CA ASN A 47 -0.16 -16.11 -0.77
C ASN A 47 -1.40 -15.42 -0.19
N SER A 48 -1.36 -14.09 -0.12
CA SER A 48 -2.47 -13.25 0.31
C SER A 48 -2.46 -11.91 -0.43
N ILE A 49 -3.60 -11.24 -0.45
CA ILE A 49 -3.78 -9.92 -1.06
C ILE A 49 -4.29 -8.96 0.01
N ASN A 50 -3.66 -7.81 0.16
CA ASN A 50 -4.20 -6.74 0.97
C ASN A 50 -4.87 -5.71 0.07
N ALA A 51 -6.09 -5.30 0.41
CA ALA A 51 -6.79 -4.19 -0.21
C ALA A 51 -6.72 -2.97 0.70
N TYR A 52 -5.96 -1.96 0.30
CA TYR A 52 -5.68 -0.77 1.10
C TYR A 52 -6.56 0.42 0.72
N HIS A 53 -7.02 1.15 1.74
CA HIS A 53 -7.61 2.49 1.61
C HIS A 53 -6.94 3.43 2.61
N ARG A 54 -6.23 4.46 2.13
CA ARG A 54 -5.54 5.45 2.99
C ARG A 54 -4.65 4.82 4.07
N GLY A 55 -3.87 3.81 3.68
CA GLY A 55 -2.98 3.05 4.57
C GLY A 55 -3.67 2.01 5.47
N ALA A 56 -5.00 1.97 5.49
CA ALA A 56 -5.76 0.93 6.21
C ALA A 56 -5.96 -0.30 5.34
N SER A 57 -5.60 -1.48 5.84
CA SER A 57 -5.90 -2.76 5.19
C SER A 57 -7.38 -3.09 5.38
N ILE A 58 -8.22 -2.71 4.42
CA ILE A 58 -9.68 -2.96 4.44
C ILE A 58 -9.95 -4.45 4.43
N PHE A 59 -9.25 -5.18 3.55
CA PHE A 59 -9.23 -6.64 3.56
C PHE A 59 -7.80 -7.17 3.53
N ARG A 60 -7.55 -8.24 4.29
CA ARG A 60 -6.51 -9.23 4.01
C ARG A 60 -7.22 -10.46 3.44
N ILE A 61 -6.93 -10.81 2.20
CA ILE A 61 -7.59 -11.88 1.47
C ILE A 61 -6.62 -13.06 1.42
N ASP A 62 -6.96 -14.14 2.11
CA ASP A 62 -6.11 -15.33 2.18
C ASP A 62 -6.71 -16.48 1.36
N TRP A 63 -5.84 -17.40 0.97
CA TRP A 63 -6.21 -18.72 0.45
C TRP A 63 -6.08 -19.76 1.55
N LYS A 64 -7.20 -20.31 2.01
CA LYS A 64 -7.23 -21.30 3.11
C LYS A 64 -8.15 -22.44 2.77
N ALA A 65 -7.63 -23.67 2.85
CA ALA A 65 -8.38 -24.91 2.62
C ALA A 65 -9.18 -24.90 1.30
N GLY A 66 -8.61 -24.33 0.22
CA GLY A 66 -9.26 -24.26 -1.09
C GLY A 66 -10.30 -23.15 -1.23
N GLN A 67 -10.34 -22.19 -0.30
CA GLN A 67 -11.30 -21.08 -0.31
C GLN A 67 -10.59 -19.73 -0.22
N VAL A 68 -11.16 -18.74 -0.91
CA VAL A 68 -10.79 -17.33 -0.78
C VAL A 68 -11.54 -16.73 0.40
N ILE A 69 -10.80 -16.28 1.42
CA ILE A 69 -11.41 -15.73 2.65
C ILE A 69 -10.89 -14.31 2.89
N PRO A 70 -11.75 -13.27 2.83
CA PRO A 70 -11.40 -11.92 3.25
C PRO A 70 -11.51 -11.77 4.76
N PHE A 71 -10.47 -11.20 5.38
CA PHE A 71 -10.41 -10.82 6.78
C PHE A 71 -10.37 -9.29 6.89
N THR A 72 -11.03 -8.72 7.90
CA THR A 72 -11.02 -7.28 8.17
C THR A 72 -10.93 -7.00 9.66
N HIS A 73 -10.47 -5.81 10.04
CA HIS A 73 -10.52 -5.38 11.43
C HIS A 73 -11.94 -5.00 11.83
N ALA A 74 -12.38 -5.43 13.02
CA ALA A 74 -13.71 -5.13 13.54
C ALA A 74 -14.04 -3.62 13.57
N LYS A 75 -13.02 -2.76 13.79
CA LYS A 75 -13.17 -1.30 13.78
C LYS A 75 -13.62 -0.71 12.43
N TYR A 76 -13.48 -1.45 11.34
CA TYR A 76 -13.96 -1.06 10.01
C TYR A 76 -15.40 -1.49 9.75
N LEU A 77 -15.98 -2.34 10.60
CA LEU A 77 -17.39 -2.74 10.51
C LEU A 77 -18.34 -1.74 11.17
N VAL A 78 -17.84 -0.65 11.76
CA VAL A 78 -18.68 0.37 12.40
C VAL A 78 -19.50 1.12 11.35
N LYS A 79 -20.83 1.02 11.47
CA LYS A 79 -21.77 1.73 10.60
C LYS A 79 -21.60 3.25 10.73
N PRO A 80 -21.86 4.01 9.66
CA PRO A 80 -21.71 5.45 9.68
C PRO A 80 -22.76 6.17 10.54
N ALA A 81 -23.91 5.56 10.83
CA ALA A 81 -24.97 6.14 11.65
C ALA A 81 -24.47 6.45 13.07
N GLN A 82 -24.60 7.71 13.49
CA GLN A 82 -24.22 8.19 14.82
C GLN A 82 -25.49 8.43 15.62
N THR A 83 -25.92 7.45 16.39
CA THR A 83 -27.05 7.58 17.33
C THR A 83 -26.51 7.92 18.71
N TYR A 84 -27.19 8.80 19.44
CA TYR A 84 -26.87 9.02 20.84
C TYR A 84 -27.21 7.77 21.65
N VAL A 85 -26.24 7.31 22.44
CA VAL A 85 -26.39 6.15 23.32
C VAL A 85 -26.44 6.66 24.76
N ALA A 86 -27.50 6.30 25.50
CA ALA A 86 -27.62 6.67 26.90
C ALA A 86 -26.58 5.89 27.74
N LEU A 87 -25.96 6.57 28.70
CA LEU A 87 -25.14 5.96 29.75
C LEU A 87 -26.00 5.87 31.01
N GLU A 88 -26.53 4.69 31.28
CA GLU A 88 -27.38 4.45 32.45
C GLU A 88 -26.69 3.48 33.40
N ARG A 89 -26.55 3.89 34.66
CA ARG A 89 -25.96 3.05 35.73
C ARG A 89 -24.57 2.49 35.40
N GLY A 90 -23.80 3.23 34.59
CA GLY A 90 -22.45 2.83 34.18
C GLY A 90 -22.39 1.97 32.91
N GLU A 91 -23.53 1.70 32.26
CA GLU A 91 -23.60 0.90 31.03
C GLU A 91 -24.18 1.70 29.87
N PHE A 92 -23.55 1.59 28.71
CA PHE A 92 -24.06 2.16 27.47
C PHE A 92 -25.22 1.31 26.93
N GLN A 93 -26.37 1.93 26.71
CA GLN A 93 -27.61 1.27 26.29
C GLN A 93 -27.70 1.19 24.76
N PHE A 94 -27.10 0.17 24.14
CA PHE A 94 -27.18 -0.07 22.70
C PHE A 94 -27.10 -1.55 22.34
N ASP A 95 -27.61 -1.94 21.16
CA ASP A 95 -27.34 -3.25 20.55
C ASP A 95 -26.20 -3.12 19.52
N ALA A 96 -25.17 -3.94 19.64
CA ALA A 96 -24.05 -3.96 18.71
C ALA A 96 -24.48 -4.22 17.25
N ARG A 97 -25.60 -4.94 17.04
CA ARG A 97 -26.20 -5.18 15.70
C ARG A 97 -26.65 -3.90 15.02
N ASP A 98 -26.99 -2.87 15.79
CA ASP A 98 -27.39 -1.58 15.25
C ASP A 98 -26.18 -0.78 14.78
N LEU A 99 -25.01 -0.97 15.41
CA LEU A 99 -23.80 -0.18 15.16
C LEU A 99 -22.75 -0.89 14.30
N LEU A 100 -22.78 -2.21 14.18
CA LEU A 100 -21.79 -3.00 13.44
C LEU A 100 -22.41 -3.72 12.23
N GLN A 101 -21.69 -3.72 11.12
CA GLN A 101 -22.01 -4.52 9.94
C GLN A 101 -21.78 -6.00 10.26
N GLN A 102 -22.80 -6.83 10.12
CA GLN A 102 -22.72 -8.29 10.33
C GLN A 102 -22.73 -9.09 9.02
N THR A 103 -23.21 -8.48 7.94
CA THR A 103 -23.34 -9.10 6.62
C THR A 103 -22.77 -8.17 5.57
N TYR A 104 -22.06 -8.73 4.61
CA TYR A 104 -21.60 -8.00 3.44
C TYR A 104 -22.73 -7.92 2.40
N LEU A 105 -23.29 -6.72 2.22
CA LEU A 105 -24.45 -6.47 1.35
C LEU A 105 -24.06 -5.75 0.05
N GLY A 106 -22.85 -6.02 -0.46
CA GLY A 106 -22.33 -5.44 -1.69
C GLY A 106 -21.55 -4.15 -1.48
N MET A 107 -21.36 -3.39 -2.56
CA MET A 107 -20.54 -2.17 -2.64
C MET A 107 -20.83 -1.14 -1.54
N GLU A 108 -22.08 -0.99 -1.09
CA GLU A 108 -22.40 -0.07 0.01
C GLU A 108 -21.69 -0.45 1.32
N THR A 109 -21.61 -1.75 1.62
CA THR A 109 -20.86 -2.22 2.80
C THR A 109 -19.38 -1.89 2.68
N LEU A 110 -18.78 -2.09 1.49
CA LEU A 110 -17.39 -1.73 1.26
C LEU A 110 -17.14 -0.22 1.41
N ASN A 111 -18.03 0.61 0.88
CA ASN A 111 -17.96 2.07 1.05
C ASN A 111 -18.01 2.47 2.52
N ASP A 112 -18.88 1.83 3.32
CA ASP A 112 -18.96 2.05 4.77
C ASP A 112 -17.66 1.69 5.48
N MET A 113 -17.07 0.54 5.11
CA MET A 113 -15.78 0.12 5.66
C MET A 113 -14.67 1.11 5.33
N CYS A 114 -14.60 1.60 4.09
CA CYS A 114 -13.64 2.65 3.68
C CYS A 114 -13.86 3.96 4.46
N ARG A 115 -15.12 4.35 4.71
CA ARG A 115 -15.46 5.52 5.54
C ARG A 115 -15.03 5.35 6.99
N ALA A 116 -15.32 4.19 7.59
CA ALA A 116 -14.90 3.86 8.95
C ALA A 116 -13.36 3.87 9.07
N ALA A 117 -12.67 3.27 8.10
CA ALA A 117 -11.21 3.22 8.04
C ALA A 117 -10.58 4.61 7.94
N SER A 118 -11.19 5.52 7.18
CA SER A 118 -10.70 6.89 6.98
C SER A 118 -10.58 7.68 8.29
N ARG A 119 -11.32 7.33 9.34
CA ARG A 119 -11.22 7.96 10.67
C ARG A 119 -9.92 7.63 11.40
N TYR A 120 -9.27 6.53 11.01
CA TYR A 120 -8.00 6.06 11.58
C TYR A 120 -6.80 6.42 10.70
N ALA A 121 -7.04 7.01 9.52
CA ALA A 121 -5.97 7.40 8.62
C ALA A 121 -5.27 8.65 9.15
N GLY A 122 -3.99 8.52 9.48
CA GLY A 122 -3.14 9.69 9.78
C GLY A 122 -3.00 10.60 8.56
N MET A 123 -2.63 11.87 8.79
CA MET A 123 -2.47 12.87 7.72
C MET A 123 -1.56 12.38 6.59
N GLU A 124 -0.53 11.59 6.94
CA GLU A 124 0.39 11.08 5.95
C GLU A 124 -0.30 10.11 4.98
N LYS A 125 -0.80 8.99 5.50
CA LYS A 125 -1.46 7.98 4.68
C LYS A 125 -2.66 8.54 3.92
N ALA A 126 -3.43 9.44 4.53
CA ALA A 126 -4.54 10.11 3.89
C ALA A 126 -4.10 11.04 2.74
N GLY A 127 -3.03 11.80 2.92
CA GLY A 127 -2.53 12.76 1.92
C GLY A 127 -1.80 12.09 0.76
N LEU A 128 -1.12 10.97 0.98
CA LEU A 128 -0.46 10.20 -0.08
C LEU A 128 -1.46 9.41 -0.95
N HIS A 129 -2.56 8.93 -0.37
CA HIS A 129 -3.49 8.00 -1.03
C HIS A 129 -3.98 8.41 -2.43
N PRO A 130 -4.37 9.68 -2.70
CA PRO A 130 -4.79 10.08 -4.04
C PRO A 130 -3.72 9.82 -5.10
N MET A 131 -2.45 10.03 -4.76
CA MET A 131 -1.30 9.81 -5.62
C MET A 131 -1.05 8.32 -5.90
N LEU A 132 -1.33 7.44 -4.92
CA LEU A 132 -1.23 5.99 -5.10
C LEU A 132 -2.32 5.46 -6.04
N VAL A 133 -3.56 5.89 -5.81
CA VAL A 133 -4.72 5.43 -6.60
C VAL A 133 -4.69 5.94 -8.03
N GLY A 134 -4.22 7.17 -8.24
CA GLY A 134 -4.22 7.81 -9.55
C GLY A 134 -3.03 7.46 -10.45
N ASN A 135 -2.02 6.75 -9.93
CA ASN A 135 -0.78 6.50 -10.66
C ASN A 135 -0.71 5.05 -11.20
N PRO A 136 -0.69 4.87 -12.53
CA PRO A 136 -0.63 3.55 -13.17
C PRO A 136 0.72 2.82 -12.98
N ASP A 137 1.75 3.53 -12.52
CA ASP A 137 3.10 3.00 -12.30
C ASP A 137 3.22 2.28 -10.94
N VAL A 138 2.23 2.41 -10.06
CA VAL A 138 2.27 1.79 -8.72
C VAL A 138 2.16 0.28 -8.84
N ILE A 139 3.20 -0.44 -8.40
CA ILE A 139 3.25 -1.91 -8.41
C ILE A 139 3.03 -2.52 -7.02
N ASP A 140 3.34 -1.79 -5.94
CA ASP A 140 3.12 -2.23 -4.56
C ASP A 140 3.07 -1.03 -3.60
N VAL A 141 2.46 -1.20 -2.43
CA VAL A 141 2.31 -0.20 -1.37
C VAL A 141 2.45 -0.85 0.00
N GLU A 142 2.72 -0.10 1.07
CA GLU A 142 2.80 -0.64 2.45
C GLU A 142 3.74 -1.86 2.57
N ILE A 143 4.99 -1.65 2.16
CA ILE A 143 5.99 -2.71 1.95
C ILE A 143 6.78 -2.96 3.24
N ALA A 144 6.51 -4.07 3.91
CA ALA A 144 7.30 -4.53 5.05
C ALA A 144 8.55 -5.29 4.58
N LEU A 145 9.74 -4.74 4.83
CA LEU A 145 11.02 -5.38 4.46
C LEU A 145 11.55 -6.33 5.56
N THR A 146 11.24 -6.06 6.82
CA THR A 146 11.72 -6.86 7.98
C THR A 146 11.08 -8.25 8.09
N ARG A 147 9.96 -8.48 7.39
CA ARG A 147 9.32 -9.81 7.32
C ARG A 147 10.06 -10.79 6.41
N LEU A 148 10.96 -10.32 5.56
CA LEU A 148 11.78 -11.15 4.67
C LEU A 148 12.83 -11.99 5.42
N SER A 149 13.03 -11.71 6.72
CA SER A 149 13.98 -12.40 7.60
C SER A 149 13.35 -13.53 8.44
N SER A 150 12.01 -13.63 8.50
CA SER A 150 11.31 -14.51 9.45
C SER A 150 10.40 -15.53 8.73
N PRO A 151 10.90 -16.75 8.48
CA PRO A 151 10.09 -17.83 7.92
C PRO A 151 9.11 -18.34 9.00
N GLY A 152 7.93 -17.71 9.11
CA GLY A 152 6.89 -18.12 10.06
C GLY A 152 5.94 -17.00 10.52
N ASP A 153 6.19 -15.74 10.14
CA ASP A 153 5.25 -14.64 10.40
C ASP A 153 4.14 -14.67 9.34
N ASP A 154 3.14 -15.52 9.57
CA ASP A 154 1.95 -15.72 8.71
C ASP A 154 0.98 -14.55 8.84
N GLY A 155 1.45 -13.35 8.49
CA GLY A 155 0.60 -12.23 8.11
C GLY A 155 -0.30 -11.64 9.19
N ASP A 156 -0.24 -12.10 10.44
CA ASP A 156 -1.09 -11.57 11.50
C ASP A 156 -0.61 -10.17 11.89
N GLU A 157 -1.56 -9.23 11.92
CA GLU A 157 -1.38 -7.96 12.64
C GLU A 157 -1.60 -8.15 14.16
N GLU A 158 -1.57 -9.39 14.65
CA GLU A 158 -1.74 -9.70 16.07
C GLU A 158 -0.40 -9.65 16.82
N VAL A 159 -0.27 -8.55 17.57
CA VAL A 159 0.56 -8.39 18.76
C VAL A 159 2.04 -8.78 18.61
N VAL A 160 2.72 -8.17 17.64
CA VAL A 160 4.14 -7.89 17.87
C VAL A 160 4.18 -6.84 18.99
N SER A 161 4.95 -7.11 20.05
CA SER A 161 5.15 -6.19 21.17
C SER A 161 5.27 -4.73 20.70
N SER A 162 4.75 -3.81 21.51
CA SER A 162 4.71 -2.36 21.29
C SER A 162 6.04 -1.68 20.90
N ASP A 163 7.15 -2.42 20.91
CA ASP A 163 8.50 -1.95 20.63
C ASP A 163 9.02 -2.26 19.21
N ARG A 164 8.27 -3.03 18.40
CA ARG A 164 8.63 -3.28 16.99
C ARG A 164 7.57 -2.68 16.06
N THR A 165 7.56 -1.36 15.96
CA THR A 165 6.98 -0.70 14.79
C THR A 165 7.67 -1.27 13.55
N GLN A 166 6.97 -2.14 12.81
CA GLN A 166 7.47 -2.64 11.54
C GLN A 166 7.46 -1.47 10.56
N ASP A 167 8.61 -0.83 10.37
CA ASP A 167 8.75 0.25 9.39
C ASP A 167 8.45 -0.31 7.98
N ARG A 168 7.46 0.28 7.32
CA ARG A 168 7.01 -0.08 5.97
C ARG A 168 7.37 1.04 5.02
N ILE A 169 7.91 0.71 3.85
CA ILE A 169 8.08 1.69 2.76
C ILE A 169 6.70 1.93 2.13
N ASP A 170 6.34 3.19 1.91
CA ASP A 170 4.99 3.57 1.46
C ASP A 170 4.62 3.06 0.06
N ALA A 171 5.53 3.14 -0.92
CA ALA A 171 5.23 2.79 -2.31
C ALA A 171 6.42 2.19 -3.06
N ALA A 172 6.11 1.31 -4.01
CA ALA A 172 7.01 0.87 -5.08
C ALA A 172 6.39 1.20 -6.44
N ILE A 173 7.23 1.75 -7.32
CA ILE A 173 6.85 2.28 -8.61
C ILE A 173 7.66 1.56 -9.68
N ALA A 174 6.97 0.93 -10.64
CA ALA A 174 7.59 0.36 -11.81
C ALA A 174 7.89 1.45 -12.82
N MET A 175 9.10 1.46 -13.38
CA MET A 175 9.54 2.43 -14.37
C MET A 175 10.60 1.84 -15.28
N THR A 176 10.74 2.40 -16.47
CA THR A 176 11.84 2.06 -17.37
C THR A 176 13.01 3.00 -17.09
N ASP A 177 14.20 2.45 -16.86
CA ASP A 177 15.40 3.29 -16.69
C ASP A 177 15.84 3.92 -18.03
N LYS A 178 16.86 4.76 -17.97
CA LYS A 178 17.41 5.44 -19.16
C LYS A 178 17.96 4.50 -20.24
N ASN A 179 18.19 3.23 -19.92
CA ASN A 179 18.71 2.21 -20.83
C ASN A 179 17.61 1.25 -21.32
N GLY A 180 16.33 1.51 -21.00
CA GLY A 180 15.23 0.63 -21.40
C GLY A 180 14.99 -0.54 -20.44
N VAL A 181 15.64 -0.58 -19.27
CA VAL A 181 15.56 -1.69 -18.31
C VAL A 181 14.41 -1.47 -17.33
N PRO A 182 13.46 -2.42 -17.22
CA PRO A 182 12.44 -2.37 -16.18
C PRO A 182 13.04 -2.33 -14.78
N THR A 183 12.65 -1.34 -14.00
CA THR A 183 13.18 -1.05 -12.67
C THR A 183 12.03 -0.76 -11.71
N VAL A 184 12.13 -1.27 -10.48
CA VAL A 184 11.22 -0.92 -9.39
C VAL A 184 11.93 0.03 -8.43
N ARG A 185 11.36 1.21 -8.24
CA ARG A 185 11.86 2.27 -7.35
C ARG A 185 10.92 2.47 -6.16
N PHE A 186 11.52 2.68 -4.99
CA PHE A 186 10.79 2.79 -3.72
C PHE A 186 10.71 4.24 -3.26
N TYR A 187 9.59 4.57 -2.62
CA TYR A 187 9.29 5.90 -2.14
C TYR A 187 8.77 5.85 -0.70
N GLU A 188 9.40 6.61 0.17
CA GLU A 188 8.85 7.04 1.47
C GLU A 188 8.22 8.42 1.28
N ALA A 189 7.09 8.68 1.95
CA ALA A 189 6.41 9.96 1.88
C ALA A 189 6.20 10.53 3.30
N LYS A 190 6.65 11.76 3.51
CA LYS A 190 6.42 12.48 4.76
C LYS A 190 5.55 13.71 4.54
N HIS A 191 4.56 13.87 5.40
CA HIS A 191 3.83 15.14 5.46
C HIS A 191 4.78 16.21 6.02
N PHE A 192 4.68 17.44 5.53
CA PHE A 192 5.56 18.56 5.89
C PHE A 192 5.65 18.79 7.40
N THR A 193 4.55 18.54 8.12
CA THR A 193 4.49 18.69 9.58
C THR A 193 5.19 17.55 10.34
N ASN A 194 5.65 16.50 9.68
CA ASN A 194 6.33 15.38 10.34
C ASN A 194 7.66 15.84 10.96
N SER A 195 7.82 15.66 12.26
CA SER A 195 9.02 16.07 13.00
C SER A 195 10.29 15.34 12.55
N ALA A 196 10.18 14.14 11.98
CA ALA A 196 11.32 13.37 11.44
C ALA A 196 12.01 14.06 10.26
N LEU A 197 11.38 15.07 9.65
CA LEU A 197 11.98 15.93 8.62
C LEU A 197 12.88 17.03 9.21
N ARG A 198 12.87 17.23 10.53
CA ARG A 198 13.55 18.34 11.22
C ARG A 198 14.68 17.82 12.10
N ALA A 199 15.70 18.65 12.27
CA ALA A 199 16.80 18.38 13.19
C ALA A 199 17.46 19.67 13.69
N SER A 200 17.77 19.72 14.98
CA SER A 200 18.47 20.83 15.64
C SER A 200 19.99 20.75 15.45
N GLY A 201 20.67 21.90 15.48
CA GLY A 201 22.14 21.97 15.46
C GLY A 201 22.75 21.32 14.22
N ASP A 202 23.79 20.50 14.39
CA ASP A 202 24.46 19.76 13.31
C ASP A 202 23.91 18.35 13.07
N ASN A 203 22.85 17.96 13.80
CA ASN A 203 22.24 16.65 13.64
C ASN A 203 21.51 16.50 12.30
N PHE A 204 21.40 15.26 11.83
CA PHE A 204 20.59 14.88 10.68
C PHE A 204 19.15 14.54 11.11
N PRO A 205 18.13 14.84 10.27
CA PRO A 205 16.76 14.44 10.53
C PRO A 205 16.57 12.92 10.61
N ASP A 206 15.65 12.45 11.45
CA ASP A 206 15.40 11.01 11.68
C ASP A 206 15.01 10.26 10.39
N VAL A 207 14.35 10.94 9.45
CA VAL A 207 14.00 10.35 8.14
C VAL A 207 15.23 9.86 7.37
N VAL A 208 16.40 10.48 7.57
CA VAL A 208 17.64 10.07 6.91
C VAL A 208 18.09 8.70 7.42
N ARG A 209 17.98 8.47 8.73
CA ARG A 209 18.27 7.16 9.34
C ARG A 209 17.29 6.11 8.83
N GLN A 210 15.99 6.43 8.79
CA GLN A 210 14.95 5.54 8.27
C GLN A 210 15.24 5.11 6.82
N ILE A 211 15.56 6.06 5.94
CA ILE A 211 15.93 5.79 4.55
C ILE A 211 17.19 4.93 4.46
N ALA A 212 18.20 5.18 5.28
CA ALA A 212 19.42 4.37 5.31
C ALA A 212 19.16 2.92 5.76
N ASP A 213 18.23 2.71 6.69
CA ASP A 213 17.82 1.36 7.12
C ASP A 213 17.06 0.63 6.01
N TYR A 214 16.21 1.34 5.26
CA TYR A 214 15.60 0.81 4.05
C TYR A 214 16.62 0.44 2.98
N GLU A 215 17.63 1.28 2.72
CA GLU A 215 18.69 0.95 1.76
C GLU A 215 19.40 -0.36 2.09
N LYS A 216 19.73 -0.58 3.37
CA LYS A 216 20.35 -1.83 3.83
C LYS A 216 19.44 -3.02 3.57
N ALA A 217 18.16 -2.91 3.91
CA ALA A 217 17.19 -3.97 3.72
C ALA A 217 16.92 -4.26 2.22
N LEU A 218 16.78 -3.23 1.39
CA LEU A 218 16.60 -3.38 -0.06
C LEU A 218 17.81 -4.06 -0.71
N LYS A 219 19.03 -3.72 -0.29
CA LYS A 219 20.26 -4.41 -0.74
C LYS A 219 20.29 -5.86 -0.29
N ALA A 220 19.96 -6.13 0.97
CA ALA A 220 19.97 -7.49 1.52
C ALA A 220 18.97 -8.43 0.80
N TYR A 221 17.83 -7.89 0.37
CA TYR A 221 16.75 -8.67 -0.23
C TYR A 221 16.53 -8.43 -1.72
N GLN A 222 17.52 -7.84 -2.41
CA GLN A 222 17.36 -7.36 -3.78
C GLN A 222 16.88 -8.45 -4.75
N ALA A 223 17.47 -9.65 -4.68
CA ALA A 223 17.11 -10.76 -5.55
C ALA A 223 15.68 -11.29 -5.28
N GLN A 224 15.31 -11.42 -4.01
CA GLN A 224 13.97 -11.87 -3.61
C GLN A 224 12.91 -10.84 -3.99
N LEU A 225 13.20 -9.55 -3.83
CA LEU A 225 12.33 -8.46 -4.25
C LEU A 225 12.15 -8.45 -5.77
N SER A 226 13.24 -8.60 -6.53
CA SER A 226 13.20 -8.65 -8.00
C SER A 226 12.30 -9.79 -8.48
N ALA A 227 12.51 -11.01 -8.00
CA ALA A 227 11.65 -12.15 -8.33
C ALA A 227 10.20 -11.94 -7.86
N GLY A 228 9.99 -11.37 -6.67
CA GLY A 228 8.65 -11.09 -6.15
C GLY A 228 7.88 -10.05 -6.98
N TYR A 229 8.54 -9.04 -7.52
CA TYR A 229 7.88 -8.03 -8.37
C TYR A 229 7.53 -8.54 -9.76
N LEU A 230 8.22 -9.55 -10.26
CA LEU A 230 7.77 -10.28 -11.45
C LEU A 230 6.41 -10.93 -11.21
N GLU A 231 6.28 -11.66 -10.10
CA GLU A 231 5.02 -12.33 -9.75
C GLU A 231 3.90 -11.34 -9.39
N THR A 232 4.27 -10.20 -8.78
CA THR A 232 3.32 -9.10 -8.54
C THR A 232 2.78 -8.53 -9.85
N ALA A 233 3.66 -8.26 -10.83
CA ALA A 233 3.24 -7.73 -12.14
C ALA A 233 2.25 -8.69 -12.83
N LYS A 234 2.53 -9.99 -12.83
CA LYS A 234 1.62 -11.02 -13.38
C LYS A 234 0.27 -11.02 -12.68
N ALA A 235 0.25 -10.98 -11.36
CA ALA A 235 -1.00 -10.95 -10.59
C ALA A 235 -1.82 -9.68 -10.87
N LEU A 236 -1.16 -8.51 -10.97
CA LEU A 236 -1.85 -7.25 -11.29
C LEU A 236 -2.48 -7.26 -12.68
N ILE A 237 -1.80 -7.82 -13.68
CA ILE A 237 -2.38 -8.01 -15.02
C ILE A 237 -3.60 -8.91 -14.93
N ARG A 238 -3.51 -10.03 -14.21
CA ARG A 238 -4.64 -10.94 -14.06
C ARG A 238 -5.83 -10.29 -13.35
N PHE A 239 -5.61 -9.45 -12.34
CA PHE A 239 -6.68 -8.66 -11.73
C PHE A 239 -7.32 -7.67 -12.71
N ASN A 240 -6.54 -7.12 -13.64
CA ASN A 240 -7.04 -6.25 -14.69
C ASN A 240 -7.86 -7.02 -15.74
N GLU A 241 -7.43 -8.21 -16.13
CA GLU A 241 -8.17 -9.11 -17.01
C GLU A 241 -9.52 -9.50 -16.37
N MET A 242 -9.51 -9.86 -15.08
CA MET A 242 -10.73 -10.12 -14.31
C MET A 242 -11.69 -8.91 -14.32
N ARG A 243 -11.16 -7.68 -14.20
CA ARG A 243 -12.00 -6.45 -14.32
C ARG A 243 -12.60 -6.32 -15.71
N ALA A 244 -11.77 -6.46 -16.75
CA ALA A 244 -12.21 -6.35 -18.14
C ALA A 244 -13.34 -7.33 -18.44
N GLN A 245 -13.19 -8.59 -18.01
CA GLN A 245 -14.19 -9.63 -18.19
C GLN A 245 -15.47 -9.35 -17.40
N ALA A 246 -15.34 -8.91 -16.13
CA ALA A 246 -16.46 -8.70 -15.23
C ALA A 246 -17.31 -7.45 -15.53
N PHE A 247 -16.70 -6.40 -16.10
CA PHE A 247 -17.33 -5.07 -16.25
C PHE A 247 -17.08 -4.38 -17.61
N GLY A 248 -16.38 -5.03 -18.54
CA GLY A 248 -16.00 -4.50 -19.85
C GLY A 248 -14.72 -3.66 -19.85
N ASP A 249 -14.12 -3.46 -21.03
CA ASP A 249 -12.78 -2.85 -21.19
C ASP A 249 -12.66 -1.43 -20.60
N ASN A 250 -13.75 -0.66 -20.60
CA ASN A 250 -13.77 0.70 -20.05
C ASN A 250 -13.62 0.76 -18.52
N SER A 251 -13.73 -0.38 -17.82
CA SER A 251 -13.54 -0.50 -16.37
C SER A 251 -12.10 -0.80 -15.96
N VAL A 252 -11.24 -1.11 -16.93
CA VAL A 252 -9.85 -1.51 -16.67
C VAL A 252 -9.08 -0.34 -16.10
N ARG A 253 -8.38 -0.59 -14.99
CA ARG A 253 -7.43 0.38 -14.47
C ARG A 253 -6.20 0.38 -15.37
N SER A 254 -5.78 1.55 -15.82
CA SER A 254 -4.53 1.65 -16.57
C SER A 254 -3.36 1.16 -15.69
N LEU A 255 -2.63 0.16 -16.19
CA LEU A 255 -1.31 -0.20 -15.69
C LEU A 255 -0.26 0.37 -16.64
N ALA A 256 0.87 0.79 -16.09
CA ALA A 256 1.95 1.33 -16.90
C ALA A 256 2.50 0.26 -17.87
N PRO A 257 2.93 0.63 -19.09
CA PRO A 257 3.51 -0.32 -20.05
C PRO A 257 4.67 -1.16 -19.50
N VAL A 258 5.44 -0.61 -18.56
CA VAL A 258 6.54 -1.34 -17.90
C VAL A 258 6.04 -2.50 -17.03
N ILE A 259 4.85 -2.41 -16.43
CA ILE A 259 4.27 -3.53 -15.65
C ILE A 259 3.90 -4.67 -16.60
N HIS A 260 3.31 -4.34 -17.76
CA HIS A 260 3.07 -5.30 -18.84
C HIS A 260 4.36 -5.95 -19.31
N GLN A 261 5.38 -5.14 -19.61
CA GLN A 261 6.70 -5.62 -20.02
C GLN A 261 7.31 -6.61 -19.01
N ILE A 262 7.26 -6.31 -17.70
CA ILE A 262 7.79 -7.19 -16.65
C ILE A 262 7.09 -8.55 -16.70
N ALA A 263 5.77 -8.57 -16.74
CA ALA A 263 5.01 -9.81 -16.68
C ALA A 263 5.16 -10.66 -17.96
N GLU A 264 5.09 -10.03 -19.13
CA GLU A 264 5.10 -10.70 -20.44
C GLU A 264 6.48 -11.25 -20.81
N THR A 265 7.54 -10.49 -20.54
CA THR A 265 8.91 -10.94 -20.83
C THR A 265 9.39 -12.03 -19.88
N GLY A 266 8.76 -12.15 -18.70
CA GLY A 266 9.23 -13.03 -17.63
C GLY A 266 10.54 -12.57 -16.99
N GLN A 267 11.10 -11.43 -17.41
CA GLN A 267 12.35 -10.91 -16.87
C GLN A 267 12.07 -10.14 -15.58
N ALA A 268 12.69 -10.59 -14.49
CA ALA A 268 12.57 -9.91 -13.21
C ALA A 268 13.16 -8.48 -13.29
N PRO A 269 12.45 -7.47 -12.76
CA PRO A 269 12.90 -6.08 -12.85
C PRO A 269 14.12 -5.83 -11.95
N VAL A 270 14.93 -4.84 -12.31
CA VAL A 270 15.97 -4.34 -11.42
C VAL A 270 15.33 -3.67 -10.21
N VAL A 271 15.85 -3.93 -9.02
CA VAL A 271 15.40 -3.27 -7.79
C VAL A 271 16.34 -2.10 -7.51
N ASP A 272 15.83 -0.88 -7.59
CA ASP A 272 16.54 0.33 -7.16
C ASP A 272 16.61 0.34 -5.63
N THR A 273 17.81 0.09 -5.11
CA THR A 273 18.03 -0.02 -3.65
C THR A 273 18.18 1.32 -2.95
N LEU A 274 18.02 2.43 -3.68
CA LEU A 274 18.09 3.80 -3.16
C LEU A 274 16.68 4.41 -3.11
N PRO A 275 15.94 4.24 -2.00
CA PRO A 275 14.59 4.77 -1.90
C PRO A 275 14.61 6.29 -1.93
N HIS A 276 13.54 6.86 -2.48
CA HIS A 276 13.35 8.29 -2.64
C HIS A 276 12.42 8.82 -1.56
N LEU A 277 12.53 10.10 -1.24
CA LEU A 277 11.69 10.78 -0.25
C LEU A 277 10.77 11.78 -0.95
N ILE A 278 9.47 11.61 -0.77
CA ILE A 278 8.45 12.61 -1.12
C ILE A 278 8.12 13.44 0.12
N ILE A 279 8.11 14.76 -0.02
CA ILE A 279 7.63 15.69 1.00
C ILE A 279 6.42 16.44 0.44
N TYR A 280 5.33 16.51 1.19
CA TYR A 280 4.06 17.06 0.72
C TYR A 280 3.29 17.72 1.86
N GLY A 281 2.13 18.33 1.56
CA GLY A 281 1.29 18.93 2.60
C GLY A 281 1.75 20.33 3.03
N PHE A 282 2.35 21.08 2.12
CA PHE A 282 2.80 22.45 2.35
C PHE A 282 2.26 23.41 1.30
N ASP A 283 2.12 24.68 1.69
CA ASP A 283 1.89 25.79 0.76
C ASP A 283 3.19 26.49 0.33
N ARG A 284 3.07 27.52 -0.51
CA ARG A 284 4.24 28.27 -1.01
C ARG A 284 5.00 28.97 0.11
N ALA A 285 4.33 29.54 1.09
CA ALA A 285 4.98 30.27 2.18
C ALA A 285 5.79 29.31 3.06
N GLN A 286 5.23 28.13 3.37
CA GLN A 286 5.92 27.08 4.10
C GLN A 286 7.08 26.48 3.32
N ARG A 287 6.94 26.32 2.00
CA ARG A 287 8.02 25.86 1.12
C ARG A 287 9.19 26.85 1.11
N ASP A 288 8.89 28.14 1.03
CA ASP A 288 9.89 29.20 0.86
C ASP A 288 10.44 29.72 2.21
N ASP A 289 10.02 29.13 3.35
CA ASP A 289 10.50 29.48 4.69
C ASP A 289 12.00 29.13 4.88
N ASP A 290 12.78 30.11 5.33
CA ASP A 290 14.24 29.98 5.49
C ASP A 290 14.63 28.88 6.49
N THR A 291 13.85 28.72 7.57
CA THR A 291 14.12 27.67 8.58
C THR A 291 13.88 26.29 7.99
N TRP A 292 12.80 26.13 7.24
CA TRP A 292 12.52 24.91 6.51
C TRP A 292 13.61 24.59 5.49
N GLN A 293 14.09 25.57 4.72
CA GLN A 293 15.16 25.35 3.74
C GLN A 293 16.45 24.82 4.38
N VAL A 294 16.77 25.23 5.62
CA VAL A 294 17.88 24.64 6.38
C VAL A 294 17.66 23.16 6.66
N HIS A 295 16.46 22.77 7.10
CA HIS A 295 16.13 21.36 7.36
C HIS A 295 16.14 20.52 6.08
N LEU A 296 15.54 21.03 5.00
CA LEU A 296 15.55 20.38 3.70
C LEU A 296 16.98 20.19 3.18
N GLY A 297 17.83 21.22 3.30
CA GLY A 297 19.24 21.14 2.91
C GLY A 297 20.01 20.05 3.65
N LYS A 298 19.69 19.77 4.92
CA LYS A 298 20.28 18.64 5.65
C LYS A 298 19.87 17.28 5.09
N VAL A 299 18.61 17.13 4.69
CA VAL A 299 18.12 15.89 4.05
C VAL A 299 18.77 15.71 2.69
N GLU A 300 18.77 16.76 1.86
CA GLU A 300 19.36 16.74 0.51
C GLU A 300 20.88 16.52 0.54
N LYS A 301 21.59 16.99 1.57
CA LYS A 301 23.02 16.74 1.75
C LYS A 301 23.34 15.25 1.88
N VAL A 302 22.44 14.46 2.47
CA VAL A 302 22.67 13.01 2.67
C VAL A 302 22.07 12.19 1.54
N LEU A 303 20.81 12.45 1.16
CA LEU A 303 20.11 11.64 0.16
C LEU A 303 20.43 12.05 -1.27
N SER A 304 21.03 13.22 -1.48
CA SER A 304 21.11 13.94 -2.75
C SER A 304 19.76 14.52 -3.19
N ARG A 305 19.83 15.66 -3.88
CA ARG A 305 18.64 16.37 -4.39
C ARG A 305 17.84 15.57 -5.41
N SER A 306 18.46 14.62 -6.12
CA SER A 306 17.73 13.78 -7.08
C SER A 306 16.85 12.74 -6.40
N ARG A 307 17.06 12.45 -5.11
CA ARG A 307 16.29 11.49 -4.32
C ARG A 307 15.25 12.13 -3.41
N VAL A 308 15.17 13.45 -3.36
CA VAL A 308 14.21 14.18 -2.53
C VAL A 308 13.32 15.03 -3.41
N ARG A 309 12.00 14.94 -3.21
CA ARG A 309 11.04 15.70 -4.01
C ARG A 309 9.96 16.30 -3.14
N ALA A 310 9.85 17.63 -3.20
CA ALA A 310 8.80 18.39 -2.54
C ALA A 310 7.66 18.65 -3.55
N ILE A 311 6.43 18.21 -3.27
CA ILE A 311 5.32 18.15 -4.26
C ILE A 311 4.06 18.95 -3.92
N GLY A 312 4.00 19.67 -2.80
CA GLY A 312 2.80 20.38 -2.37
C GLY A 312 1.68 19.42 -1.95
N ASN A 313 0.42 19.68 -2.28
CA ASN A 313 -0.71 18.79 -1.93
C ASN A 313 -0.94 17.74 -3.04
N PRO A 314 -0.84 16.43 -2.74
CA PRO A 314 -1.00 15.40 -3.77
C PRO A 314 -2.45 15.29 -4.25
N THR A 315 -2.60 14.93 -5.53
CA THR A 315 -3.88 14.64 -6.19
C THR A 315 -3.74 13.33 -6.97
N ARG A 316 -4.84 12.84 -7.56
CA ARG A 316 -4.80 11.68 -8.48
C ARG A 316 -3.95 11.93 -9.74
N ALA A 317 -3.72 13.18 -10.12
CA ALA A 317 -2.85 13.53 -11.25
C ALA A 317 -1.38 13.70 -10.84
N THR A 318 -1.07 13.61 -9.54
CA THR A 318 0.31 13.72 -9.05
C THR A 318 1.03 12.39 -9.29
N VAL A 319 2.22 12.44 -9.87
CA VAL A 319 3.04 11.25 -10.22
C VAL A 319 4.32 11.20 -9.38
N PHE A 320 4.85 10.01 -9.12
CA PHE A 320 6.10 9.79 -8.35
C PHE A 320 7.35 10.14 -9.16
N ASN A 321 7.42 9.67 -10.40
CA ASN A 321 8.50 9.94 -11.34
C ASN A 321 8.11 11.08 -12.29
N ARG A 322 9.05 11.97 -12.61
CA ARG A 322 9.03 12.84 -13.80
C ARG A 322 10.40 12.77 -14.45
#